data_AF-A0AB73HFF4-F1
#
_entry.id   AF-A0AB73HFF4-F1
#
_cell.length_a   1.000
_cell.length_b   1.000
_cell.length_c   1.000
_cell.angle_alpha   90.00
_cell.angle_beta   90.00
_cell.angle_gamma   90.00
#
_symmetry.space_group_name_H-M   'P 1'
#
loop_
_entity.id
_entity.type
_entity.pdbx_description
1 polymer ?
#
loop_
_entity_poly.entity_id
_entity_poly.type
_entity_poly.pdbx_seq_one_letter_code
_entity_poly.pdbx_strand_id
1 'polypeptide(L)'
;MKIDELEAKRSEIDIKLRKLKHDKEGINIQIDELRDQISEVEQEELNLFQGRELQTATWRYVRTESNPSKPTWWQVTKANNAKPKEIVQSLSGIDEALVKQEPNLSAIKRMVAEGRFVPSKDGQLVDTETGALIPYVARQKPDKLTVKAVEA
;
A
#
# COMPACT_ATOMS: atom_id res chain seq x y z
N MET A 1 46.54 -21.53 50.34
CA MET A 1 46.35 -20.31 49.53
C MET A 1 46.03 -19.19 50.49
N LYS A 2 46.82 -18.12 50.52
CA LYS A 2 46.62 -16.99 51.46
C LYS A 2 45.54 -16.06 50.91
N ILE A 3 44.88 -15.30 51.79
CA ILE A 3 43.82 -14.34 51.41
C ILE A 3 44.32 -13.36 50.34
N ASP A 4 45.57 -12.90 50.46
CA ASP A 4 46.21 -12.00 49.51
C ASP A 4 46.29 -12.58 48.08
N GLU A 5 46.47 -13.90 47.94
CA GLU A 5 46.52 -14.58 46.64
C GLU A 5 45.13 -14.68 46.00
N LEU A 6 44.07 -14.75 46.81
CA LEU A 6 42.69 -14.73 46.34
C LEU A 6 42.25 -13.30 45.94
N GLU A 7 42.70 -12.29 46.67
CA GLU A 7 42.46 -10.87 46.32
C GLU A 7 43.14 -10.49 45.00
N ALA A 8 44.39 -10.92 44.80
CA ALA A 8 45.11 -10.70 43.54
C ALA A 8 44.38 -11.36 42.35
N LYS A 9 43.95 -12.63 42.51
CA LYS A 9 43.16 -13.34 41.49
C LYS A 9 41.84 -12.65 41.19
N ARG A 10 41.13 -12.18 42.22
CA ARG A 10 39.87 -11.44 42.04
C ARG A 10 40.10 -10.15 41.26
N SER A 11 41.16 -9.41 41.58
CA SER A 11 41.54 -8.18 40.87
C SER A 11 41.83 -8.44 39.39
N GLU A 12 42.59 -9.49 39.07
CA GLU A 12 42.85 -9.88 37.67
C GLU A 12 41.58 -10.26 36.91
N ILE A 13 40.67 -10.99 37.56
CA ILE A 13 39.37 -11.37 36.98
C ILE A 13 38.52 -10.11 36.74
N ASP A 14 38.47 -9.18 37.69
CA ASP A 14 37.73 -7.93 37.55
C ASP A 14 38.27 -7.06 36.40
N ILE A 15 39.59 -7.01 36.21
CA ILE A 15 40.21 -6.32 35.07
C ILE A 15 39.80 -6.96 33.75
N LYS A 16 39.86 -8.30 33.65
CA LYS A 16 39.42 -9.03 32.45
C LYS A 16 37.95 -8.80 32.17
N LEU A 17 37.10 -8.80 33.21
CA LEU A 17 35.67 -8.54 33.08
C LEU A 17 35.39 -7.12 32.58
N ARG A 18 36.09 -6.11 33.09
CA ARG A 18 35.95 -4.73 32.61
C ARG A 18 36.35 -4.61 31.15
N LYS A 19 37.45 -5.24 30.75
CA LYS A 19 37.90 -5.25 29.35
C LYS A 19 36.85 -5.89 28.44
N LEU A 20 36.35 -7.07 28.79
CA LEU A 20 35.30 -7.75 28.01
C LEU A 20 33.99 -6.95 27.91
N LYS A 21 33.61 -6.22 28.97
CA LYS A 21 32.45 -5.32 28.92
C LYS A 21 32.67 -4.16 27.94
N HIS A 22 33.86 -3.57 27.95
CA HIS A 22 34.21 -2.50 27.02
C HIS A 22 34.26 -3.00 25.57
N ASP A 23 34.87 -4.17 25.34
CA ASP A 23 34.91 -4.80 24.03
C ASP A 23 33.47 -5.10 23.51
N LYS A 24 32.58 -5.56 24.40
CA LYS A 24 31.15 -5.77 24.07
C LYS A 24 30.45 -4.48 23.67
N GLU A 25 30.69 -3.38 24.37
CA GLU A 25 30.14 -2.07 24.01
C GLU A 25 30.65 -1.62 22.63
N GLY A 26 31.95 -1.80 22.36
CA GLY A 26 32.52 -1.52 21.03
C GLY A 26 31.87 -2.34 19.91
N ILE A 27 31.64 -3.64 20.14
CA ILE A 27 30.96 -4.51 19.18
C ILE A 27 29.50 -4.07 18.98
N ASN A 28 28.79 -3.67 20.04
CA ASN A 28 27.42 -3.19 19.90
C ASN A 28 27.34 -1.91 19.05
N ILE A 29 28.27 -0.98 19.23
CA ILE A 29 28.36 0.23 18.41
C ILE A 29 28.56 -0.15 16.94
N GLN A 30 29.48 -1.07 16.64
CA GLN A 30 29.71 -1.55 15.28
C GLN A 30 28.47 -2.24 14.67
N ILE A 31 27.70 -2.98 15.48
CA ILE A 31 26.44 -3.59 15.02
C ILE A 31 25.42 -2.51 14.64
N ASP A 32 25.29 -1.46 15.45
CA ASP A 32 24.35 -0.38 15.18
C ASP A 32 24.78 0.44 13.95
N GLU A 33 26.08 0.72 13.78
CA GLU A 33 26.63 1.34 12.56
C GLU A 33 26.32 0.51 11.30
N LEU A 34 26.48 -0.82 11.36
CA LEU A 34 26.15 -1.71 10.24
C LEU A 34 24.64 -1.74 9.94
N ARG A 35 23.79 -1.62 10.97
CA ARG A 35 22.33 -1.51 10.78
C ARG A 35 21.95 -0.22 10.08
N ASP A 36 22.57 0.89 10.46
CA ASP A 36 22.33 2.19 9.83
C ASP A 36 22.76 2.13 8.35
N GLN A 37 23.92 1.54 8.05
CA GLN A 37 24.38 1.32 6.66
C GLN A 37 23.42 0.44 5.85
N ILE A 38 22.89 -0.64 6.43
CA ILE A 38 21.86 -1.47 5.78
C ILE A 38 20.62 -0.64 5.50
N SER A 39 20.18 0.18 6.46
CA SER A 39 19.02 1.05 6.29
C SER A 39 19.23 2.08 5.17
N GLU A 40 20.43 2.66 5.04
CA GLU A 40 20.76 3.57 3.94
C GLU A 40 20.68 2.86 2.58
N VAL A 41 21.27 1.66 2.48
CA VAL A 41 21.20 0.84 1.25
C VAL A 41 19.76 0.45 0.93
N GLU A 42 18.94 0.05 1.90
CA GLU A 42 17.52 -0.23 1.69
C GLU A 42 16.75 0.99 1.17
N GLN A 43 17.08 2.20 1.64
CA GLN A 43 16.49 3.43 1.12
C GLN A 43 16.93 3.74 -0.31
N GLU A 44 18.20 3.51 -0.65
CA GLU A 44 18.68 3.65 -2.02
C GLU A 44 18.02 2.64 -2.97
N GLU A 45 17.88 1.38 -2.54
CA GLU A 45 17.15 0.34 -3.26
C GLU A 45 15.68 0.75 -3.49
N LEU A 46 15.00 1.28 -2.46
CA LEU A 46 13.63 1.80 -2.56
C LEU A 46 13.51 2.97 -3.56
N ASN A 47 14.47 3.88 -3.56
CA ASN A 47 14.48 5.05 -4.46
C ASN A 47 14.71 4.65 -5.93
N LEU A 48 15.49 3.59 -6.16
CA LEU A 48 15.75 3.03 -7.48
C LEU A 48 14.65 2.05 -7.95
N PHE A 49 13.76 1.65 -7.05
CA PHE A 49 12.76 0.63 -7.34
C PHE A 49 11.62 1.15 -8.24
N GLN A 50 11.70 0.82 -9.53
CA GLN A 50 10.64 1.02 -10.52
C GLN A 50 9.76 -0.24 -10.74
N GLY A 51 9.98 -1.31 -9.96
CA GLY A 51 9.32 -2.60 -10.12
C GLY A 51 7.96 -2.72 -9.42
N ARG A 52 7.26 -3.83 -9.68
CA ARG A 52 5.92 -4.14 -9.15
C ARG A 52 5.94 -4.59 -7.67
N GLU A 53 7.03 -5.19 -7.21
CA GLU A 53 7.15 -5.76 -5.86
C GLU A 53 8.62 -5.82 -5.39
N LEU A 54 8.93 -5.20 -4.26
CA LEU A 54 10.21 -5.27 -3.55
C LEU A 54 10.00 -5.94 -2.19
N GLN A 55 10.85 -6.87 -1.81
CA GLN A 55 10.81 -7.50 -0.49
C GLN A 55 12.18 -7.39 0.16
N THR A 56 12.25 -6.70 1.30
CA THR A 56 13.41 -6.69 2.20
C THR A 56 13.28 -7.78 3.26
N ALA A 57 14.26 -7.89 4.16
CA ALA A 57 14.22 -8.85 5.27
C ALA A 57 13.03 -8.65 6.22
N THR A 58 12.52 -7.41 6.33
CA THR A 58 11.48 -7.04 7.30
C THR A 58 10.16 -6.65 6.62
N TRP A 59 10.23 -6.13 5.39
CA TRP A 59 9.09 -5.48 4.75
C TRP A 59 8.92 -5.91 3.28
N ARG A 60 7.67 -6.13 2.88
CA ARG A 60 7.26 -6.31 1.50
C ARG A 60 6.51 -5.08 1.02
N TYR A 61 7.05 -4.44 -0.01
CA TYR A 61 6.51 -3.29 -0.70
C TYR A 61 5.93 -3.72 -2.05
N VAL A 62 4.63 -3.51 -2.25
CA VAL A 62 3.95 -3.83 -3.52
C VAL A 62 3.40 -2.54 -4.12
N ARG A 63 3.92 -2.16 -5.29
CA ARG A 63 3.41 -1.04 -6.08
C ARG A 63 2.40 -1.59 -7.07
N THR A 64 1.14 -1.21 -6.91
CA THR A 64 0.08 -1.61 -7.83
C THR A 64 -0.33 -0.42 -8.67
N GLU A 65 0.06 -0.45 -9.94
CA GLU A 65 -0.35 0.52 -10.95
C GLU A 65 -1.87 0.48 -11.15
N SER A 66 -2.44 1.66 -11.36
CA SER A 66 -3.86 1.80 -11.61
C SER A 66 -4.23 1.12 -12.93
N ASN A 67 -5.14 0.14 -12.84
CA ASN A 67 -5.57 -0.62 -14.01
C ASN A 67 -7.01 -0.22 -14.41
N PRO A 68 -7.19 0.63 -15.43
CA PRO A 68 -8.51 1.12 -15.84
C PRO A 68 -9.40 0.00 -16.41
N SER A 69 -8.83 -1.12 -16.86
CA SER A 69 -9.59 -2.28 -17.37
C SER A 69 -10.17 -3.17 -16.26
N LYS A 70 -9.93 -2.85 -14.98
CA LYS A 70 -10.45 -3.61 -13.83
C LYS A 70 -11.48 -2.80 -13.03
N PRO A 71 -12.71 -3.31 -12.83
CA PRO A 71 -13.77 -2.60 -12.10
C PRO A 71 -13.41 -2.16 -10.68
N THR A 72 -12.53 -2.90 -10.00
CA THR A 72 -12.10 -2.63 -8.62
C THR A 72 -11.27 -1.34 -8.48
N TRP A 73 -10.69 -0.85 -9.59
CA TRP A 73 -9.91 0.39 -9.67
C TRP A 73 -10.76 1.63 -9.94
N TRP A 74 -12.08 1.48 -10.10
CA TRP A 74 -13.00 2.59 -10.25
C TRP A 74 -13.77 2.85 -8.96
N GLN A 75 -13.71 4.08 -8.47
CA GLN A 75 -14.60 4.59 -7.45
C GLN A 75 -15.77 5.28 -8.13
N VAL A 76 -16.97 4.77 -7.91
CA VAL A 76 -18.20 5.30 -8.50
C VAL A 76 -19.04 5.88 -7.36
N THR A 77 -19.32 7.18 -7.43
CA THR A 77 -20.12 7.92 -6.44
C THR A 77 -21.26 8.64 -7.15
N LYS A 78 -22.37 8.92 -6.46
CA LYS A 78 -23.48 9.68 -7.07
C LYS A 78 -22.98 11.06 -7.50
N ALA A 79 -23.37 11.50 -8.71
CA ALA A 79 -22.97 12.80 -9.24
C ALA A 79 -23.71 13.97 -8.56
N ASN A 80 -24.93 13.72 -8.11
CA ASN A 80 -25.84 14.68 -7.50
C ASN A 80 -26.75 14.00 -6.47
N ASN A 81 -27.61 14.78 -5.80
CA ASN A 81 -28.65 14.26 -4.89
C ASN A 81 -29.85 13.64 -5.62
N ALA A 82 -29.65 13.09 -6.83
CA ALA A 82 -30.72 12.42 -7.57
C ALA A 82 -31.35 11.30 -6.74
N LYS A 83 -32.69 11.23 -6.77
CA LYS A 83 -33.43 10.24 -6.00
C LYS A 83 -33.18 8.86 -6.61
N PRO A 84 -33.13 7.78 -5.80
CA PRO A 84 -32.91 6.42 -6.30
C PRO A 84 -33.83 6.03 -7.47
N LYS A 85 -35.09 6.49 -7.47
CA LYS A 85 -36.04 6.24 -8.56
C LYS A 85 -35.63 6.87 -9.89
N GLU A 86 -35.11 8.09 -9.87
CA GLU A 86 -34.63 8.81 -11.06
C GLU A 86 -33.38 8.11 -11.63
N ILE A 87 -32.48 7.67 -10.74
CA ILE A 87 -31.29 6.90 -11.12
C ILE A 87 -31.68 5.56 -11.76
N VAL A 88 -32.62 4.83 -11.15
CA VAL A 88 -33.13 3.56 -11.68
C VAL A 88 -33.74 3.76 -13.06
N GLN A 89 -34.54 4.82 -13.25
CA GLN A 89 -35.16 5.13 -14.54
C GLN A 89 -34.14 5.46 -15.63
N SER A 90 -33.10 6.24 -15.31
CA SER A 90 -32.00 6.52 -16.24
C SER A 90 -31.21 5.26 -16.61
N LEU A 91 -30.92 4.38 -15.64
CA LEU A 91 -30.14 3.16 -15.89
C LEU A 91 -30.94 2.08 -16.63
N SER A 92 -32.25 1.95 -16.35
CA SER A 92 -33.14 1.02 -17.06
C SER A 92 -33.31 1.37 -18.53
N GLY A 93 -33.20 2.66 -18.89
CA GLY A 93 -33.23 3.10 -20.29
C GLY A 93 -31.98 2.73 -21.09
N ILE A 94 -30.92 2.25 -20.42
CA ILE A 94 -29.63 1.89 -21.03
C ILE A 94 -29.44 0.38 -21.02
N ASP A 95 -29.60 -0.26 -19.85
CA ASP A 95 -29.50 -1.70 -19.69
C ASP A 95 -30.23 -2.15 -18.41
N GLU A 96 -31.24 -3.01 -18.57
CA GLU A 96 -32.04 -3.56 -17.47
C GLU A 96 -31.19 -4.35 -16.46
N ALA A 97 -30.06 -4.94 -16.87
CA ALA A 97 -29.15 -5.67 -15.98
C ALA A 97 -28.47 -4.76 -14.93
N LEU A 98 -28.50 -3.44 -15.12
CA LEU A 98 -27.97 -2.45 -14.19
C LEU A 98 -28.90 -2.19 -12.98
N VAL A 99 -30.12 -2.73 -12.98
CA VAL A 99 -31.15 -2.48 -11.97
C VAL A 99 -31.63 -3.78 -11.34
N LYS A 100 -31.36 -3.99 -10.04
CA LYS A 100 -31.97 -5.06 -9.23
C LYS A 100 -32.46 -4.45 -7.91
N GLN A 101 -33.70 -3.95 -7.89
CA GLN A 101 -34.32 -3.15 -6.81
C GLN A 101 -33.67 -1.78 -6.51
N GLU A 102 -32.35 -1.67 -6.59
CA GLU A 102 -31.56 -0.44 -6.49
C GLU A 102 -30.44 -0.44 -7.57
N PRO A 103 -29.77 0.70 -7.82
CA PRO A 103 -28.69 0.81 -8.80
C PRO A 103 -27.52 -0.15 -8.48
N ASN A 104 -27.17 -1.02 -9.43
CA ASN A 104 -26.08 -1.99 -9.25
C ASN A 104 -24.71 -1.36 -9.53
N LEU A 105 -24.07 -0.84 -8.48
CA LEU A 105 -22.74 -0.22 -8.56
C LEU A 105 -21.66 -1.13 -9.16
N SER A 106 -21.74 -2.45 -8.97
CA SER A 106 -20.77 -3.40 -9.52
C SER A 106 -20.89 -3.53 -11.03
N ALA A 107 -22.11 -3.47 -11.55
CA ALA A 107 -22.37 -3.48 -12.98
C ALA A 107 -21.95 -2.15 -13.64
N ILE A 108 -22.19 -1.02 -12.98
CA ILE A 108 -21.72 0.29 -13.46
C ILE A 108 -20.18 0.32 -13.55
N LYS A 109 -19.46 -0.16 -12.54
CA LYS A 109 -17.98 -0.25 -12.59
C LYS A 109 -17.48 -1.16 -13.70
N ARG A 110 -18.24 -2.19 -14.07
CA ARG A 110 -17.93 -3.08 -15.19
C ARG A 110 -18.05 -2.34 -16.52
N MET A 111 -19.14 -1.61 -16.73
CA MET A 111 -19.35 -0.78 -17.93
C MET A 111 -18.27 0.31 -18.07
N VAL A 112 -17.77 0.85 -16.96
CA VAL A 112 -16.63 1.78 -16.98
C VAL A 112 -15.32 1.07 -17.38
N ALA A 113 -15.05 -0.11 -16.81
CA ALA A 113 -13.85 -0.88 -17.12
C ALA A 113 -13.82 -1.41 -18.57
N GLU A 114 -15.00 -1.68 -19.14
CA GLU A 114 -15.19 -2.11 -20.54
C GLU A 114 -15.14 -0.93 -21.53
N GLY A 115 -15.09 0.31 -21.04
CA GLY A 115 -14.97 1.52 -21.88
C GLY A 115 -16.29 2.04 -22.44
N ARG A 116 -17.42 1.40 -22.13
CA ARG A 116 -18.77 1.85 -22.54
C ARG A 116 -19.17 3.13 -21.82
N PHE A 117 -18.89 3.23 -20.52
CA PHE A 117 -19.13 4.43 -19.72
C PHE A 117 -17.82 5.18 -19.48
N VAL A 118 -17.70 6.39 -20.01
CA VAL A 118 -16.48 7.20 -19.92
C VAL A 118 -16.71 8.43 -19.04
N PRO A 119 -15.77 8.79 -18.15
CA PRO A 119 -15.87 10.02 -17.38
C PRO A 119 -15.65 11.25 -18.28
N SER A 120 -16.54 12.23 -18.18
CA SER A 120 -16.41 13.55 -18.82
C SER A 120 -15.32 14.38 -18.12
N LYS A 121 -15.04 15.59 -18.64
CA LYS A 121 -14.09 16.54 -18.01
C LYS A 121 -14.43 16.86 -16.56
N ASP A 122 -15.72 16.83 -16.21
CA ASP A 122 -16.21 17.10 -14.85
C ASP A 122 -16.34 15.81 -14.00
N GLY A 123 -15.94 14.66 -14.55
CA GLY A 123 -15.96 13.34 -13.91
C GLY A 123 -17.31 12.62 -13.97
N GLN A 124 -18.35 13.25 -14.50
CA GLN A 124 -19.66 12.61 -14.70
C GLN A 124 -19.56 11.56 -15.81
N LEU A 125 -20.15 10.39 -15.59
CA LEU A 125 -20.15 9.31 -16.57
C LEU A 125 -21.07 9.62 -17.76
N VAL A 126 -20.58 9.35 -18.96
CA VAL A 126 -21.30 9.43 -20.22
C VAL A 126 -21.30 8.05 -20.86
N ASP A 127 -22.47 7.58 -21.28
CA ASP A 127 -22.55 6.38 -22.11
C ASP A 127 -22.13 6.71 -23.55
N THR A 128 -21.15 5.98 -24.06
CA THR A 128 -20.61 6.17 -25.42
C THR A 128 -21.53 5.69 -26.52
N GLU A 129 -22.47 4.77 -26.23
CA GLU A 129 -23.41 4.26 -27.23
C GLU A 129 -24.62 5.19 -27.42
N THR A 130 -25.15 5.72 -26.32
CA THR A 130 -26.38 6.53 -26.32
C THR A 130 -26.12 8.03 -26.15
N GLY A 131 -24.92 8.42 -25.74
CA GLY A 131 -24.60 9.79 -25.36
C GLY A 131 -25.24 10.25 -24.04
N ALA A 132 -25.90 9.34 -23.30
CA ALA A 132 -26.65 9.67 -22.11
C ALA A 132 -25.74 10.01 -20.92
N LEU A 133 -26.13 11.03 -20.16
CA LEU A 133 -25.47 11.38 -18.90
C LEU A 133 -25.94 10.45 -17.79
N ILE A 134 -24.99 9.73 -17.20
CA ILE A 134 -25.23 8.82 -16.09
C ILE A 134 -25.12 9.64 -14.79
N PRO A 135 -26.04 9.49 -13.82
CA PRO A 135 -26.04 10.23 -12.56
C PRO A 135 -24.99 9.69 -11.56
N TYR A 136 -23.82 9.32 -12.07
CA TYR A 136 -22.67 8.81 -11.34
C TYR A 136 -21.39 9.45 -11.84
N VAL A 137 -20.46 9.69 -10.91
CA VAL A 137 -19.09 10.12 -11.17
C VAL A 137 -18.18 8.93 -10.99
N ALA A 138 -17.33 8.67 -11.97
CA ALA A 138 -16.29 7.65 -11.85
C ALA A 138 -14.93 8.31 -11.74
N ARG A 139 -14.20 7.98 -10.68
CA ARG A 139 -12.79 8.36 -10.52
C ARG A 139 -11.94 7.12 -10.52
N GLN A 140 -10.92 7.13 -11.36
CA GLN A 140 -9.90 6.11 -11.34
C GLN A 140 -9.10 6.25 -10.05
N LYS A 141 -8.93 5.15 -9.31
CA LYS A 141 -8.12 5.15 -8.11
C LYS A 141 -6.66 5.35 -8.51
N PRO A 142 -5.90 6.18 -7.77
CA PRO A 142 -4.48 6.38 -8.05
C PRO A 142 -3.70 5.09 -7.77
N ASP A 143 -2.48 5.03 -8.27
CA ASP A 143 -1.52 3.99 -7.93
C ASP A 143 -1.44 3.81 -6.41
N LYS A 144 -1.28 2.56 -5.98
CA LYS A 144 -1.22 2.21 -4.57
C LYS A 144 0.13 1.59 -4.23
N LEU A 145 0.83 2.18 -3.26
CA LEU A 145 1.92 1.52 -2.56
C LEU A 145 1.35 0.81 -1.33
N THR A 146 1.56 -0.50 -1.22
CA THR A 146 1.16 -1.29 -0.04
C THR A 146 2.41 -1.80 0.63
N VAL A 147 2.54 -1.53 1.94
CA VAL A 147 3.65 -2.03 2.77
C VAL A 147 3.09 -3.08 3.74
N LYS A 148 3.72 -4.25 3.80
CA LYS A 148 3.37 -5.33 4.73
C LYS A 148 4.62 -5.86 5.40
N ALA A 149 4.53 -6.26 6.67
CA ALA A 149 5.62 -7.00 7.31
C ALA A 149 5.78 -8.37 6.64
N VAL A 150 7.02 -8.84 6.52
CA VAL A 150 7.30 -10.23 6.10
C VAL A 150 7.00 -11.12 7.31
N GLU A 151 6.09 -12.09 7.15
CA GLU A 151 5.80 -13.07 8.21
C GLU A 151 7.06 -13.91 8.47
N ALA A 152 7.44 -14.00 9.75
CA ALA A 152 8.64 -14.72 10.24
C ALA A 152 8.43 -16.24 10.29
#